data_AF-A0A0D1CRG2-F1
#
_entry.id   AF-A0A0D1CRG2-F1
#
_cell.length_a   1.000
_cell.length_b   1.000
_cell.length_c   1.000
_cell.angle_alpha   90.00
_cell.angle_beta   90.00
_cell.angle_gamma   90.00
#
_symmetry.space_group_name_H-M   'P 1'
#
loop_
_entity.id
_entity.type
_entity.pdbx_description
1 polymer ?
#
loop_
_entity_poly.entity_id
_entity_poly.type
_entity_poly.pdbx_seq_one_letter_code
_entity_poly.pdbx_strand_id
1 'polypeptide(L)'
;MIFQISLFITFITFALGGDDLGSTRPIVRKFQETLDLWTGLKDSWTLPGFHNPFTNTPPTNGWISYLEQQGREAITRSYNRFPLSEKSIESEADIERLRKFVDDPLVDRMFTVRHPTARRVAGFLIKDYANQLEKDPRNVAVYNALKLYHVQKSRALEYLPSSTKPKTHIKTGDAVSES
;
A
#
# COMPACT_ATOMS: atom_id res chain seq x y z
N MET A 1 35.47 -35.35 13.05
CA MET A 1 34.83 -34.13 12.50
C MET A 1 33.52 -33.91 13.23
N ILE A 2 33.39 -32.85 14.03
CA ILE A 2 32.17 -32.52 14.78
C ILE A 2 31.57 -31.28 14.11
N PHE A 3 30.35 -31.41 13.57
CA PHE A 3 29.61 -30.28 13.00
C PHE A 3 28.90 -29.52 14.14
N GLN A 4 29.32 -28.28 14.40
CA GLN A 4 28.59 -27.34 15.23
C GLN A 4 27.36 -26.83 14.47
N ILE A 5 26.17 -27.19 14.93
CA ILE A 5 24.91 -26.60 14.49
C ILE A 5 24.62 -25.42 15.42
N SER A 6 24.95 -24.20 14.96
CA SER A 6 24.56 -22.96 15.64
C SER A 6 23.08 -22.70 15.41
N LEU A 7 22.26 -23.13 16.37
CA LEU A 7 20.82 -22.87 16.40
C LEU A 7 20.56 -21.45 16.95
N PHE A 8 20.45 -20.46 16.07
CA PHE A 8 19.98 -19.13 16.45
C PHE A 8 18.46 -19.17 16.65
N ILE A 9 18.01 -19.44 17.88
CA ILE A 9 16.60 -19.26 18.26
C ILE A 9 16.38 -17.78 18.53
N THR A 10 15.88 -17.04 17.54
CA THR A 10 15.41 -15.66 17.75
C THR A 10 14.03 -15.70 18.42
N PHE A 11 14.00 -15.50 19.74
CA PHE A 11 12.77 -15.25 20.48
C PHE A 11 12.18 -13.89 20.06
N ILE A 12 11.16 -13.91 19.20
CA ILE A 12 10.35 -12.72 18.92
C ILE A 12 9.22 -12.66 19.95
N THR A 13 9.44 -11.92 21.03
CA THR A 13 8.42 -11.58 22.01
C THR A 13 7.49 -10.53 21.40
N PHE A 14 6.28 -10.91 20.98
CA PHE A 14 5.28 -9.94 20.49
C PHE A 14 4.04 -9.96 21.37
N ALA A 15 3.84 -8.85 22.09
CA ALA A 15 2.74 -8.62 23.00
C ALA A 15 1.38 -8.74 22.31
N LEU A 16 0.53 -9.59 22.89
CA LEU A 16 -0.89 -9.74 22.59
C LEU A 16 -1.66 -8.50 23.09
N GLY A 17 -1.57 -7.41 22.35
CA GLY A 17 -2.46 -6.25 22.52
C GLY A 17 -3.50 -6.26 21.42
N GLY A 18 -4.78 -6.25 21.77
CA GLY A 18 -5.88 -6.06 20.83
C GLY A 18 -5.65 -4.78 20.04
N ASP A 19 -5.17 -4.95 18.81
CA ASP A 19 -4.77 -3.85 17.94
C ASP A 19 -6.00 -3.23 17.31
N ASP A 20 -6.52 -2.19 17.95
CA ASP A 20 -7.38 -1.23 17.27
C ASP A 20 -6.53 -0.44 16.26
N LEU A 21 -6.99 -0.35 15.01
CA LEU A 21 -6.36 0.44 13.94
C LEU A 21 -6.37 1.95 14.26
N GLY A 22 -7.08 2.36 15.32
CA GLY A 22 -7.24 3.75 15.76
C GLY A 22 -5.93 4.50 16.03
N SER A 23 -4.89 3.83 16.57
CA SER A 23 -3.60 4.45 16.89
C SER A 23 -2.46 3.95 16.00
N THR A 24 -1.87 4.85 15.21
CA THR A 24 -0.67 4.54 14.41
C THR A 24 0.50 4.24 15.34
N ARG A 25 1.07 3.03 15.25
CA ARG A 25 2.20 2.59 16.08
C ARG A 25 3.50 3.35 15.75
N PRO A 26 4.45 3.50 16.71
CA PRO A 26 5.71 4.23 16.48
C PRO A 26 6.50 3.75 15.26
N ILE A 27 6.60 2.43 15.05
CA ILE A 27 7.34 1.86 13.91
C ILE A 27 6.76 2.28 12.55
N VAL A 28 5.43 2.40 12.47
CA VAL A 28 4.73 2.80 11.25
C VAL A 28 4.93 4.30 10.96
N ARG A 29 5.11 5.12 12.00
CA ARG A 29 5.38 6.56 11.88
C ARG A 29 6.82 6.88 11.48
N LYS A 30 7.73 5.92 11.63
CA LYS A 30 9.16 6.11 11.35
C LYS A 30 9.44 6.36 9.87
N PHE A 31 8.67 5.73 8.99
CA PHE A 31 8.83 5.84 7.54
C PHE A 31 7.58 6.47 6.91
N GLN A 32 7.82 7.41 5.98
CA GLN A 32 6.71 8.09 5.32
C GLN A 32 5.85 7.12 4.49
N GLU A 33 6.46 6.13 3.84
CA GLU A 33 5.73 5.12 3.06
C GLU A 33 4.77 4.31 3.93
N THR A 34 5.22 3.81 5.08
CA THR A 34 4.37 3.03 6.00
C THR A 34 3.28 3.88 6.63
N LEU A 35 3.55 5.16 6.88
CA LEU A 35 2.53 6.11 7.33
C LEU A 35 1.45 6.30 6.25
N ASP A 36 1.84 6.48 5.00
CA ASP A 36 0.91 6.65 3.89
C ASP A 36 0.06 5.37 3.66
N LEU A 37 0.67 4.18 3.77
CA LEU A 37 -0.03 2.89 3.74
C LEU A 37 -1.04 2.77 4.89
N TRP A 38 -0.64 3.15 6.11
CA TRP A 38 -1.49 3.09 7.29
C TRP A 38 -2.70 4.03 7.17
N THR A 39 -2.49 5.24 6.66
CA THR A 39 -3.56 6.20 6.39
C THR A 39 -4.55 5.65 5.37
N GLY A 40 -4.07 5.07 4.25
CA GLY A 40 -4.96 4.43 3.26
C GLY A 40 -5.80 3.28 3.85
N LEU A 41 -5.19 2.46 4.71
CA LEU A 41 -5.91 1.39 5.40
C LEU A 41 -6.91 1.92 6.44
N LYS A 42 -6.56 2.98 7.18
CA LYS A 42 -7.42 3.55 8.22
C LYS A 42 -8.62 4.30 7.63
N ASP A 43 -8.36 5.15 6.65
CA ASP A 43 -9.34 6.13 6.16
C ASP A 43 -10.19 5.58 5.01
N SER A 44 -9.63 4.68 4.21
CA SER A 44 -10.29 4.14 3.00
C SER A 44 -10.37 2.62 2.94
N TRP A 45 -9.82 1.92 3.94
CA TRP A 45 -9.77 0.46 4.01
C TRP A 45 -9.11 -0.17 2.79
N THR A 46 -8.05 0.46 2.30
CA THR A 46 -7.38 0.07 1.05
C THR A 46 -5.88 -0.12 1.24
N LEU A 47 -5.32 -1.07 0.50
CA LEU A 47 -3.89 -1.23 0.29
C LEU A 47 -3.54 -0.92 -1.17
N PRO A 48 -2.49 -0.14 -1.44
CA PRO A 48 -2.05 0.08 -2.81
C PRO A 48 -1.30 -1.15 -3.33
N GLY A 49 -1.59 -1.53 -4.57
CA GLY A 49 -0.79 -2.46 -5.35
C GLY A 49 0.37 -1.69 -6.00
N PHE A 50 0.37 -1.55 -7.33
CA PHE A 50 1.42 -0.84 -8.08
C PHE A 50 1.27 0.70 -8.14
N HIS A 51 0.17 1.26 -7.66
CA HIS A 51 -0.06 2.71 -7.63
C HIS A 51 -0.79 3.11 -6.35
N ASN A 52 -0.28 4.12 -5.65
CA ASN A 52 -0.94 4.68 -4.48
C ASN A 52 -1.66 5.97 -4.92
N PRO A 53 -3.00 5.94 -5.13
CA PRO A 53 -3.73 7.13 -5.56
C PRO A 53 -3.84 8.19 -4.45
N PHE A 54 -3.63 7.82 -3.18
CA PHE A 54 -3.71 8.75 -2.06
C PHE A 54 -2.52 9.70 -2.01
N THR A 55 -1.35 9.23 -2.46
CA THR A 55 -0.14 10.04 -2.53
C THR A 55 0.24 10.40 -3.96
N ASN A 56 -0.49 9.86 -4.95
CA ASN A 56 -0.17 9.90 -6.38
C ASN A 56 1.32 9.58 -6.65
N THR A 57 1.89 8.76 -5.77
CA THR A 57 3.28 8.32 -5.81
C THR A 57 3.22 6.81 -6.06
N PRO A 58 3.98 6.26 -7.01
CA PRO A 58 4.08 4.81 -7.09
C PRO A 58 4.63 4.31 -5.74
N PRO A 59 4.05 3.26 -5.11
CA PRO A 59 4.71 2.59 -4.02
C PRO A 59 6.10 2.19 -4.48
N THR A 60 7.08 2.21 -3.58
CA THR A 60 8.41 1.80 -3.99
C THR A 60 8.39 0.35 -4.46
N ASN A 61 9.38 -0.02 -5.28
CA ASN A 61 9.72 -1.42 -5.49
C ASN A 61 9.89 -2.17 -4.15
N GLY A 62 10.21 -1.48 -3.05
CA GLY A 62 10.31 -2.07 -1.71
C GLY A 62 9.00 -2.67 -1.20
N TRP A 63 7.87 -1.95 -1.31
CA TRP A 63 6.57 -2.47 -0.88
C TRP A 63 6.13 -3.65 -1.74
N ILE A 64 6.21 -3.52 -3.06
CA ILE A 64 5.86 -4.58 -4.00
C ILE A 64 6.73 -5.82 -3.76
N SER A 65 8.05 -5.66 -3.68
CA SER A 65 8.97 -6.77 -3.42
C SER A 65 8.69 -7.44 -2.09
N TYR A 66 8.33 -6.66 -1.06
CA TYR A 66 7.96 -7.21 0.23
C TYR A 66 6.68 -8.06 0.14
N LEU A 67 5.65 -7.58 -0.56
CA LEU A 67 4.41 -8.34 -0.76
C LEU A 67 4.68 -9.67 -1.46
N GLU A 68 5.42 -9.65 -2.56
CA GLU A 68 5.75 -10.84 -3.36
C GLU A 68 6.61 -11.85 -2.59
N GLN A 69 7.59 -11.37 -1.80
CA GLN A 69 8.54 -12.24 -1.11
C GLN A 69 8.04 -12.76 0.24
N GLN A 70 7.30 -11.93 0.99
CA GLN A 70 6.98 -12.19 2.40
C GLN A 70 5.49 -11.99 2.73
N GLY A 71 4.71 -11.37 1.86
CA GLY A 71 3.34 -10.96 2.15
C GLY A 71 2.42 -12.12 2.51
N ARG A 72 2.47 -13.22 1.74
CA ARG A 72 1.62 -14.41 1.99
C ARG A 72 1.92 -15.06 3.33
N GLU A 73 3.19 -15.18 3.70
CA GLU A 73 3.60 -15.73 4.98
C GLU A 73 3.20 -14.78 6.13
N ALA A 74 3.42 -13.48 5.97
CA ALA A 74 3.06 -12.46 6.95
C ALA A 74 1.55 -12.45 7.24
N ILE A 75 0.70 -12.55 6.21
CA ILE A 75 -0.76 -12.69 6.35
C ILE A 75 -1.10 -13.95 7.12
N THR A 76 -0.56 -15.09 6.72
CA THR A 76 -0.87 -16.40 7.33
C THR A 76 -0.47 -16.41 8.81
N ARG A 77 0.75 -15.96 9.12
CA ARG A 77 1.27 -15.82 10.48
C ARG A 77 0.44 -14.87 11.33
N SER A 78 -0.06 -13.78 10.76
CA SER A 78 -0.87 -12.79 11.47
C SER A 78 -2.28 -13.29 11.73
N TYR A 79 -2.93 -13.85 10.72
CA TYR A 79 -4.27 -14.40 10.81
C TYR A 79 -4.36 -15.61 11.74
N ASN A 80 -3.31 -16.45 11.80
CA ASN A 80 -3.27 -17.59 12.71
C ASN A 80 -3.32 -17.21 14.18
N ARG A 81 -2.97 -15.97 14.55
CA ARG A 81 -3.03 -15.46 15.94
C ARG A 81 -4.44 -15.11 16.42
N PHE A 82 -5.39 -14.99 15.50
CA PHE A 82 -6.77 -14.67 15.86
C PHE A 82 -7.46 -15.87 16.50
N PRO A 83 -8.32 -15.66 17.51
CA PRO A 83 -9.11 -16.73 18.09
C PRO A 83 -10.07 -17.31 17.05
N LEU A 84 -10.48 -18.57 17.21
CA LEU A 84 -11.40 -19.24 16.28
C LEU A 84 -12.73 -18.48 16.11
N SER A 85 -13.19 -17.76 17.15
CA SER A 85 -14.39 -16.92 17.09
C SER A 85 -14.30 -15.74 16.11
N GLU A 86 -13.09 -15.32 15.72
CA GLU A 86 -12.86 -14.26 14.72
C GLU A 86 -12.55 -14.81 13.31
N LYS A 87 -12.47 -16.14 13.17
CA LYS A 87 -12.21 -16.87 11.90
C LYS A 87 -13.51 -17.41 11.30
N SER A 88 -14.43 -16.50 10.97
CA SER A 88 -15.66 -16.85 10.26
C SER A 88 -15.38 -17.16 8.79
N ILE A 89 -16.39 -17.71 8.09
CA ILE A 89 -16.29 -18.00 6.65
C ILE A 89 -16.04 -16.70 5.86
N GLU A 90 -16.68 -15.60 6.26
CA GLU A 90 -16.52 -14.29 5.65
C GLU A 90 -15.11 -13.73 5.88
N SER A 91 -14.56 -13.92 7.08
CA SER A 91 -13.21 -13.46 7.39
C SER A 91 -12.17 -14.26 6.62
N GLU A 92 -12.33 -15.59 6.50
CA GLU A 92 -11.44 -16.42 5.67
C GLU A 92 -11.50 -16.03 4.19
N ALA A 93 -12.70 -15.76 3.65
CA ALA A 93 -12.85 -15.36 2.25
C ALA A 93 -12.10 -14.05 1.94
N ASP A 94 -12.18 -13.07 2.84
CA ASP A 94 -11.47 -11.80 2.69
C ASP A 94 -9.96 -11.92 2.93
N ILE A 95 -9.53 -12.83 3.81
CA ILE A 95 -8.11 -13.18 4.00
C ILE A 95 -7.56 -13.85 2.74
N GLU A 96 -8.30 -14.74 2.10
CA GLU A 96 -7.87 -15.39 0.86
C GLU A 96 -7.78 -14.38 -0.30
N ARG A 97 -8.71 -13.42 -0.38
CA ARG A 97 -8.58 -12.29 -1.31
C ARG A 97 -7.32 -11.47 -1.04
N LEU A 98 -7.00 -11.21 0.23
CA LEU A 98 -5.78 -10.50 0.61
C LEU A 98 -4.52 -11.31 0.26
N ARG A 99 -4.53 -12.64 0.42
CA ARG A 99 -3.42 -13.52 -0.01
C ARG A 99 -3.20 -13.45 -1.53
N LYS A 100 -4.27 -13.52 -2.32
CA LYS A 100 -4.18 -13.38 -3.78
C LYS A 100 -3.63 -12.03 -4.20
N PHE A 101 -4.04 -10.96 -3.52
CA PHE A 101 -3.52 -9.63 -3.77
C PHE A 101 -2.01 -9.53 -3.50
N VAL A 102 -1.49 -10.13 -2.43
CA VAL A 102 -0.04 -10.05 -2.17
C VAL A 102 0.80 -10.96 -3.05
N ASP A 103 0.21 -12.04 -3.60
CA ASP A 103 0.89 -12.88 -4.59
C ASP A 103 1.04 -12.18 -5.93
N ASP A 104 0.08 -11.31 -6.29
CA ASP A 104 0.13 -10.49 -7.50
C ASP A 104 -0.39 -9.06 -7.21
N PRO A 105 0.46 -8.21 -6.62
CA PRO A 105 0.07 -6.85 -6.25
C PRO A 105 -0.03 -5.92 -7.47
N LEU A 106 0.27 -6.40 -8.67
CA LEU A 106 0.19 -5.62 -9.91
C LEU A 106 -1.18 -5.73 -10.57
N VAL A 107 -1.97 -6.77 -10.25
CA VAL A 107 -3.31 -6.97 -10.81
C VAL A 107 -4.28 -5.87 -10.37
N ASP A 108 -4.23 -5.49 -9.10
CA ASP A 108 -5.12 -4.47 -8.54
C ASP A 108 -4.36 -3.19 -8.19
N ARG A 109 -4.78 -2.07 -8.78
CA ARG A 109 -4.25 -0.74 -8.41
C ARG A 109 -4.45 -0.47 -6.92
N MET A 110 -5.65 -0.79 -6.42
CA MET A 110 -5.99 -0.70 -5.02
C MET A 110 -6.83 -1.89 -4.61
N PHE A 111 -6.41 -2.55 -3.53
CA PHE A 111 -7.14 -3.63 -2.92
C PHE A 111 -7.97 -3.13 -1.74
N THR A 112 -9.30 -3.31 -1.79
CA THR A 112 -10.19 -2.96 -0.67
C THR A 112 -10.33 -4.12 0.32
N VAL A 113 -10.03 -3.84 1.59
CA VAL A 113 -10.07 -4.77 2.72
C VAL A 113 -11.39 -4.59 3.50
N ARG A 114 -12.40 -5.43 3.22
CA ARG A 114 -13.76 -5.19 3.72
C ARG A 114 -13.97 -5.70 5.14
N HIS A 115 -13.43 -6.87 5.48
CA HIS A 115 -13.67 -7.52 6.76
C HIS A 115 -12.78 -6.95 7.88
N PRO A 116 -13.30 -6.67 9.10
CA PRO A 116 -12.51 -6.14 10.22
C PRO A 116 -11.27 -6.96 10.56
N THR A 117 -11.38 -8.29 10.60
CA THR A 117 -10.23 -9.20 10.81
C THR A 117 -9.17 -9.03 9.73
N ALA A 118 -9.58 -8.98 8.45
CA ALA A 118 -8.66 -8.77 7.34
C ALA A 118 -7.98 -7.38 7.41
N ARG A 119 -8.68 -6.34 7.88
CA ARG A 119 -8.09 -5.01 8.11
C ARG A 119 -7.02 -5.05 9.20
N ARG A 120 -7.26 -5.77 10.30
CA ARG A 120 -6.25 -5.95 11.35
C ARG A 120 -5.03 -6.71 10.82
N VAL A 121 -5.25 -7.75 10.01
CA VAL A 121 -4.17 -8.49 9.34
C VAL A 121 -3.38 -7.61 8.37
N ALA A 122 -4.04 -6.79 7.56
CA ALA A 122 -3.40 -5.77 6.74
C ALA A 122 -2.59 -4.76 7.58
N GLY A 123 -3.09 -4.39 8.77
CA GLY A 123 -2.34 -3.55 9.71
C GLY A 123 -1.06 -4.23 10.21
N PHE A 124 -1.09 -5.55 10.46
CA PHE A 124 0.13 -6.31 10.79
C PHE A 124 1.10 -6.39 9.62
N LEU A 125 0.61 -6.55 8.40
CA LEU A 125 1.42 -6.54 7.17
C LEU A 125 2.19 -5.21 7.02
N ILE A 126 1.54 -4.06 7.23
CA ILE A 126 2.20 -2.74 7.19
C ILE A 126 3.27 -2.61 8.29
N LYS A 127 3.00 -3.12 9.51
CA LYS A 127 3.97 -3.10 10.61
C LYS A 127 5.19 -3.96 10.31
N ASP A 128 4.98 -5.14 9.74
CA ASP A 128 6.03 -6.08 9.37
C ASP A 128 6.90 -5.49 8.24
N TYR A 129 6.29 -4.84 7.25
CA TYR A 129 7.01 -4.06 6.24
C TYR A 129 7.82 -2.91 6.85
N ALA A 130 7.28 -2.18 7.84
CA ALA A 130 8.02 -1.12 8.53
C ALA A 130 9.28 -1.67 9.22
N ASN A 131 9.22 -2.85 9.83
CA ASN A 131 10.41 -3.52 10.37
C ASN A 131 11.41 -3.90 9.28
N GLN A 132 10.94 -4.26 8.08
CA GLN A 132 11.82 -4.58 6.95
C GLN A 132 12.53 -3.32 6.42
N LEU A 133 11.86 -2.17 6.39
CA LEU A 133 12.46 -0.89 5.99
C LEU A 133 13.59 -0.44 6.93
N GLU A 134 13.58 -0.83 8.21
CA GLU A 134 14.72 -0.58 9.11
C GLU A 134 16.00 -1.28 8.65
N LYS A 135 15.87 -2.39 7.92
CA LYS A 135 16.99 -3.20 7.43
C LYS A 135 17.50 -2.76 6.06
N ASP A 136 16.68 -2.07 5.26
CA ASP A 136 17.08 -1.54 3.95
C ASP A 136 16.76 -0.03 3.82
N PRO A 137 17.66 0.86 4.28
CA PRO A 137 17.46 2.30 4.21
C PRO A 137 17.40 2.85 2.77
N ARG A 138 17.81 2.08 1.75
CA ARG A 138 17.78 2.55 0.35
C ARG A 138 16.36 2.71 -0.15
N ASN A 139 15.45 1.79 0.20
CA ASN A 139 14.03 1.89 -0.17
C ASN A 139 13.38 3.16 0.42
N VAL A 140 13.77 3.52 1.65
CA VAL A 140 13.30 4.75 2.30
C VAL A 140 13.76 5.99 1.52
N ALA A 141 15.02 6.03 1.10
CA ALA A 141 15.57 7.15 0.32
C ALA A 141 14.86 7.28 -1.05
N VAL A 142 14.62 6.15 -1.73
CA VAL A 142 13.90 6.12 -3.01
C VAL A 142 12.48 6.64 -2.85
N TYR A 143 11.74 6.21 -1.83
CA TYR A 143 10.37 6.71 -1.59
C TYR A 143 10.35 8.21 -1.38
N ASN A 144 11.23 8.72 -0.53
CA ASN A 144 11.31 10.14 -0.22
C ASN A 144 11.66 10.97 -1.47
N ALA A 145 12.56 10.48 -2.32
CA ALA A 145 12.90 11.12 -3.59
C ALA A 145 11.70 11.17 -4.55
N LEU A 146 10.96 10.07 -4.69
CA LEU A 146 9.74 10.01 -5.52
C LEU A 146 8.66 10.98 -5.03
N LYS A 147 8.46 11.04 -3.71
CA LYS A 147 7.48 11.94 -3.10
C LYS A 147 7.86 13.40 -3.31
N LEU A 148 9.14 13.76 -3.13
CA LEU A 148 9.65 15.11 -3.40
C LEU A 148 9.48 15.50 -4.87
N TYR A 149 9.83 14.61 -5.80
CA TYR A 149 9.65 14.84 -7.23
C TYR A 149 8.18 15.09 -7.58
N HIS A 150 7.26 14.31 -7.01
CA HIS A 150 5.83 14.49 -7.23
C HIS A 150 5.34 15.87 -6.74
N VAL A 151 5.73 16.28 -5.53
CA VAL A 151 5.36 17.59 -4.98
C VAL A 151 5.88 18.73 -5.85
N GLN A 152 7.12 18.64 -6.34
CA GLN A 152 7.70 19.66 -7.22
C GLN A 152 6.98 19.73 -8.56
N LYS A 153 6.69 18.58 -9.17
CA LYS A 153 5.95 18.51 -10.45
C LYS A 153 4.55 19.12 -10.33
N SER A 154 3.82 18.79 -9.26
CA SER A 154 2.48 19.32 -9.02
C SER A 154 2.48 20.84 -8.85
N ARG A 155 3.48 21.40 -8.13
CA ARG A 155 3.67 22.85 -8.04
C ARG A 155 3.99 23.49 -9.38
N ALA A 156 4.88 22.89 -10.17
CA ALA A 156 5.24 23.44 -11.49
C ALA A 156 4.04 23.52 -12.45
N LEU A 157 3.09 22.56 -12.36
CA LEU A 157 1.85 22.58 -13.15
C LEU A 157 0.88 23.70 -12.73
N GLU A 158 0.92 24.14 -11.46
CA GLU A 158 0.10 25.26 -10.95
C GLU A 158 0.53 26.61 -11.56
N TYR A 159 1.79 26.73 -11.96
CA TYR A 159 2.34 27.95 -12.59
C TYR A 159 2.27 27.93 -14.13
N LEU A 160 1.73 26.87 -14.74
CA LEU A 160 1.47 26.91 -16.18
C LEU A 160 0.29 27.85 -16.45
N PRO A 161 0.44 28.90 -17.27
CA PRO A 161 -0.69 29.73 -17.66
C PRO A 161 -1.74 28.84 -18.31
N SER A 162 -3.01 28.98 -17.91
CA SER A 162 -4.12 28.22 -18.49
C SER A 162 -4.28 28.62 -19.96
N SER A 163 -3.46 28.04 -20.85
CA SER A 163 -3.47 28.44 -22.25
C SER A 163 -4.75 27.91 -22.90
N THR A 164 -5.66 28.85 -23.15
CA THR A 164 -6.58 28.88 -24.30
C THR A 164 -7.42 27.63 -24.51
N LYS A 165 -8.67 27.70 -24.02
CA LYS A 165 -9.78 27.00 -24.68
C LYS A 165 -9.67 27.27 -26.20
N PRO A 166 -9.66 26.24 -27.05
CA PRO A 166 -9.71 26.47 -28.49
C PRO A 166 -10.99 27.23 -28.80
N LYS A 167 -10.85 28.42 -29.38
CA LYS A 167 -11.96 29.20 -29.90
C LYS A 167 -12.50 28.41 -31.10
N THR A 168 -13.59 27.67 -30.89
CA THR A 168 -14.30 26.95 -31.95
C THR A 168 -14.79 27.98 -32.95
N HIS A 169 -14.03 28.22 -34.01
CA HIS A 169 -14.46 29.02 -35.14
C HIS A 169 -15.42 28.15 -35.96
N ILE A 170 -16.71 28.19 -35.60
CA ILE A 170 -17.77 27.63 -36.44
C ILE A 170 -17.81 28.50 -37.69
N LYS A 171 -17.26 28.01 -38.79
CA LYS A 171 -17.46 28.56 -40.12
C LYS A 171 -18.84 28.09 -40.58
N THR A 172 -19.86 28.93 -40.40
CA THR A 172 -21.16 28.73 -41.04
C THR A 172 -20.96 28.92 -42.53
N GLY A 173 -21.00 27.82 -43.29
CA GLY A 173 -20.93 27.85 -44.74
C GLY A 173 -22.24 28.36 -45.32
N ASP A 174 -22.13 29.35 -46.21
CA ASP A 174 -23.21 29.86 -47.02
C ASP A 174 -23.80 28.74 -47.90
N ALA A 175 -25.12 28.60 -47.86
CA ALA A 175 -25.87 27.72 -48.74
C ALA A 175 -25.89 28.32 -50.15
N VAL A 176 -25.22 27.64 -51.08
CA VAL A 176 -25.32 27.89 -52.51
C VAL A 176 -26.66 27.37 -53.00
N SER A 177 -27.44 28.32 -53.53
CA SER A 177 -28.65 28.12 -54.31
C SER A 177 -28.30 27.54 -55.67
N GLU A 178 -28.77 26.35 -56.01
CA GLU A 178 -28.90 25.92 -57.40
C GLU A 178 -30.27 25.23 -57.63
N SER A 179 -31.01 25.88 -58.53
CA SER A 179 -32.03 25.38 -59.48
C SER A 179 -33.32 24.76 -58.96
#